data_AF-A0A9P7T7G3-F1
#
_entry.id   AF-A0A9P7T7G3-F1
#
_cell.length_a   1.000
_cell.length_b   1.000
_cell.length_c   1.000
_cell.angle_alpha   90.00
_cell.angle_beta   90.00
_cell.angle_gamma   90.00
#
_symmetry.space_group_name_H-M   'P 1'
#
loop_
_entity.id
_entity.type
_entity.pdbx_description
1 polymer ?
#
loop_
_entity_poly.entity_id
_entity_poly.type
_entity_poly.pdbx_seq_one_letter_code
_entity_poly.pdbx_strand_id
1 'polypeptide(L)' 'MHVRSIPMWVGSSDNYAYLVVDDASKDAFIIDPAHPEEVAPILKDAISKGTINLKGIINTHHHWDHAGGNKKL' A
#
# COMPACT_ATOMS: atom_id res chain seq x y z
N MET A 1 11.45 5.20 10.93
CA MET A 1 10.52 4.40 10.12
C MET A 1 9.11 4.72 10.56
N HIS A 2 8.24 5.00 9.60
CA HIS A 2 6.82 5.29 9.79
C HIS A 2 5.97 4.18 9.13
N VAL A 3 4.88 3.79 9.79
CA VAL A 3 3.87 2.88 9.23
C VAL A 3 2.52 3.58 9.18
N ARG A 4 1.87 3.55 8.02
CA ARG A 4 0.49 4.00 7.84
C ARG A 4 -0.39 2.80 7.49
N SER A 5 -1.39 2.54 8.32
CA SER A 5 -2.48 1.63 7.98
C SER A 5 -3.41 2.28 6.95
N ILE A 6 -3.77 1.52 5.92
CA ILE A 6 -4.75 1.89 4.91
C ILE A 6 -5.87 0.85 5.01
N PRO A 7 -7.02 1.21 5.59
CA PRO A 7 -8.16 0.31 5.63
C PRO A 7 -8.64 0.01 4.20
N MET A 8 -8.97 -1.25 3.93
CA MET A 8 -9.56 -1.71 2.68
C MET A 8 -10.98 -2.21 2.97
N TRP A 9 -11.97 -1.33 2.91
CA TRP A 9 -13.34 -1.58 3.34
C TRP A 9 -14.33 -1.76 2.18
N VAL A 10 -13.86 -1.87 0.94
CA VAL A 10 -14.76 -2.16 -0.18
C VAL A 10 -15.49 -3.49 0.06
N GLY A 11 -16.82 -3.41 0.15
CA GLY A 11 -17.70 -4.57 0.34
C GLY A 11 -17.80 -5.03 1.79
N SER A 12 -17.35 -6.26 2.05
CA SER A 12 -17.37 -6.90 3.39
C SER A 12 -15.95 -7.16 3.93
N SER A 13 -14.95 -6.49 3.35
CA SER A 13 -13.56 -6.63 3.78
C SER A 13 -13.29 -5.87 5.09
N ASP A 14 -12.42 -6.45 5.91
CA ASP A 14 -11.89 -5.91 7.15
C ASP A 14 -10.35 -5.86 7.13
N ASN A 15 -9.75 -5.92 5.93
CA ASN A 15 -8.31 -5.98 5.74
C ASN A 15 -7.65 -4.60 5.79
N TYR A 16 -6.34 -4.61 5.99
CA TYR A 16 -5.48 -3.44 5.93
C TYR A 16 -4.32 -3.68 4.97
N ALA A 17 -4.04 -2.66 4.15
CA ALA A 17 -2.73 -2.50 3.54
C ALA A 17 -1.85 -1.62 4.46
N TYR A 18 -0.53 -1.74 4.35
CA TYR A 18 0.41 -0.93 5.14
C TYR A 18 1.44 -0.25 4.27
N LEU A 19 1.47 1.08 4.30
CA LEU A 19 2.56 1.85 3.72
C LEU A 19 3.66 1.99 4.78
N VAL A 20 4.80 1.37 4.54
CA VAL A 20 5.98 1.44 5.40
C VAL A 20 6.99 2.36 4.73
N VAL A 21 7.43 3.39 5.44
CA VAL A 21 8.33 4.42 4.94
C VAL A 21 9.56 4.53 5.84
N ASP A 22 10.74 4.53 5.23
CA ASP A 22 11.96 4.92 5.92
C ASP A 22 12.07 6.46 5.99
N ASP A 23 12.36 7.00 7.17
CA ASP A 23 12.34 8.45 7.38
C ASP A 23 13.53 9.15 6.73
N ALA A 24 14.67 8.47 6.64
CA ALA A 24 15.92 9.04 6.14
C ALA A 24 15.95 9.07 4.60
N SER A 25 15.67 7.93 3.96
CA SER A 25 15.71 7.78 2.51
C SER A 25 14.40 8.12 1.80
N LYS A 26 13.27 8.11 2.54
CA LYS A 26 11.91 8.12 1.99
C LYS A 26 11.55 6.87 1.18
N ASP A 27 12.42 5.86 1.15
CA ASP A 27 12.10 4.60 0.51
C ASP A 27 10.88 3.96 1.19
N ALA A 28 9.96 3.48 0.37
CA ALA A 28 8.69 2.98 0.84
C ALA A 28 8.30 1.66 0.19
N PHE A 29 7.61 0.82 0.96
CA PHE A 29 6.98 -0.40 0.47
C PHE A 29 5.50 -0.37 0.84
N ILE A 30 4.66 -0.86 -0.06
CA ILE A 30 3.24 -1.09 0.23
C ILE A 30 3.03 -2.58 0.47
N ILE A 31 2.45 -2.91 1.63
CA ILE A 31 2.17 -4.27 2.05
C ILE A 31 0.70 -4.60 1.78
N ASP A 32 0.45 -5.75 1.16
CA ASP A 32 -0.87 -6.34 0.90
C ASP A 32 -1.92 -5.41 0.27
N PRO A 33 -1.63 -4.75 -0.86
CA PRO A 33 -2.53 -3.75 -1.43
C PRO A 33 -3.61 -4.38 -2.32
N ALA A 34 -4.47 -5.22 -1.75
CA ALA A 34 -5.45 -6.01 -2.49
C ALA A 34 -6.56 -5.18 -3.17
N HIS A 35 -6.84 -3.98 -2.66
CA HIS A 35 -7.89 -3.08 -3.14
C HIS A 35 -7.30 -1.76 -3.70
N PRO A 36 -6.93 -1.71 -4.99
CA PRO A 36 -6.30 -0.54 -5.60
C PRO A 36 -7.11 0.75 -5.51
N GLU A 37 -8.44 0.67 -5.50
CA GLU A 37 -9.32 1.85 -5.43
C GLU A 37 -9.11 2.65 -4.14
N GLU A 38 -8.76 1.97 -3.04
CA GLU A 38 -8.50 2.59 -1.74
C GLU A 38 -7.01 2.91 -1.55
N VAL A 39 -6.12 2.08 -2.09
CA VAL A 39 -4.66 2.20 -1.90
C VAL A 39 -4.02 3.18 -2.89
N ALA A 40 -4.37 3.12 -4.17
CA ALA A 40 -3.69 3.87 -5.22
C ALA A 40 -3.78 5.40 -5.07
N PRO A 41 -4.90 6.00 -4.62
CA PRO A 41 -4.96 7.45 -4.40
C PRO A 41 -3.94 7.93 -3.35
N ILE A 42 -3.74 7.15 -2.28
CA ILE A 42 -2.80 7.46 -1.21
C ILE A 42 -1.36 7.39 -1.73
N LEU A 43 -1.03 6.34 -2.48
CA LEU A 43 0.30 6.18 -3.08
C LEU A 43 0.59 7.30 -4.09
N LYS A 44 -0.35 7.60 -4.98
CA LYS A 44 -0.20 8.66 -5.99
C LYS A 44 0.01 10.03 -5.35
N ASP A 45 -0.77 10.38 -4.33
CA ASP A 45 -0.60 11.62 -3.58
C ASP A 45 0.79 11.69 -2.93
N ALA A 46 1.20 10.64 -2.21
CA ALA A 46 2.49 10.59 -1.52
C ALA A 46 3.69 10.68 -2.48
N ILE A 47 3.61 10.00 -3.63
CA ILE A 47 4.62 10.05 -4.70
C ILE A 47 4.67 11.46 -5.31
N SER A 48 3.50 12.04 -5.66
CA SER A 48 3.45 13.37 -6.28
C SER A 48 4.02 14.48 -5.39
N LYS A 49 3.85 14.35 -4.07
CA LYS A 49 4.39 15.29 -3.07
C LYS A 49 5.88 15.05 -2.77
N GLY A 50 6.50 14.03 -3.36
CA GLY A 50 7.89 13.63 -3.08
C GLY A 50 8.09 13.16 -1.63
N THR A 51 7.03 12.74 -0.96
CA THR A 51 7.10 12.29 0.45
C THR A 51 7.55 10.84 0.58
N ILE A 52 7.45 10.07 -0.50
CA ILE A 52 7.92 8.68 -0.58
C ILE A 52 8.61 8.40 -1.92
N ASN A 53 9.49 7.39 -1.89
CA ASN A 53 10.10 6.73 -3.03
C ASN A 53 9.65 5.27 -3.04
N LEU A 54 8.54 4.97 -3.72
CA LEU A 54 7.93 3.64 -3.69
C LEU A 54 8.84 2.63 -4.40
N LYS A 55 9.33 1.64 -3.66
CA LYS A 55 10.27 0.60 -4.13
C LYS A 55 9.59 -0.67 -4.59
N GLY A 56 8.41 -0.97 -4.07
CA GLY A 56 7.68 -2.14 -4.50
C GLY A 56 6.52 -2.52 -3.60
N ILE A 57 5.93 -3.65 -3.96
CA ILE A 57 4.85 -4.32 -3.24
C ILE A 57 5.45 -5.50 -2.47
N ILE A 58 5.03 -5.67 -1.22
CA ILE A 58 5.31 -6.87 -0.43
C ILE A 58 3.96 -7.55 -0.16
N ASN A 59 3.86 -8.83 -0.46
CA ASN A 59 2.71 -9.62 -0.03
C ASN A 59 3.10 -10.55 1.11
N THR A 60 2.26 -10.63 2.12
CA THR A 60 2.43 -11.61 3.20
C THR A 60 2.24 -13.03 2.69
N HIS A 61 1.23 -13.22 1.84
CA HIS A 61 0.90 -14.50 1.19
C HIS A 61 0.05 -14.27 -0.07
N HIS A 62 -0.39 -15.35 -0.71
CA HIS A 62 -0.95 -15.35 -2.05
C HIS A 62 -2.48 -15.17 -2.12
N HIS A 63 -3.19 -15.09 -0.99
CA HIS A 63 -4.64 -14.95 -1.02
C HIS A 63 -5.06 -13.64 -1.68
N TRP A 64 -6.26 -13.66 -2.28
CA TRP A 64 -6.74 -12.57 -3.14
C TRP A 64 -6.91 -11.25 -2.38
N ASP A 65 -7.26 -11.32 -1.11
CA ASP A 65 -7.47 -10.20 -0.18
C ASP A 65 -6.16 -9.60 0.34
N HIS A 66 -5.01 -10.12 -0.14
CA HIS A 66 -3.67 -9.58 0.07
C HIS A 66 -2.95 -9.25 -1.26
N ALA A 67 -3.06 -10.11 -2.28
CA ALA A 67 -2.33 -10.00 -3.54
C ALA A 67 -3.18 -9.59 -4.75
N GLY A 68 -4.50 -9.47 -4.60
CA GLY A 68 -5.46 -9.26 -5.70
C GLY A 68 -5.28 -7.93 -6.44
N GLY A 69 -4.64 -6.94 -5.81
CA GLY A 69 -4.39 -5.63 -6.39
C GLY A 69 -3.05 -5.49 -7.11
N ASN A 70 -2.14 -6.46 -6.99
CA ASN A 70 -0.75 -6.34 -7.46
C ASN A 70 -0.61 -5.93 -8.93
N LYS A 71 -1.46 -6.45 -9.83
CA LYS A 71 -1.39 -6.16 -11.27
C LYS A 71 -2.03 -4.83 -11.68
N LYS A 72 -2.78 -4.20 -10.78
CA LYS A 72 -3.57 -2.98 -11.04
C LYS A 72 -2.93 -1.73 -10.42
N LEU A 73 -1.92 -1.91 -9.57
CA LEU A 73 -1.11 -0.87 -8.94
C LEU A 73 0.14 -0.58 -9.77
#